data_AF-A0A2V8K1E6-F1
#
_entry.id   AF-A0A2V8K1E6-F1
#
_cell.length_a   1.000
_cell.length_b   1.000
_cell.length_c   1.000
_cell.angle_alpha   90.00
_cell.angle_beta   90.00
_cell.angle_gamma   90.00
#
_symmetry.space_group_name_H-M   'P 1'
#
loop_
_entity.id
_entity.type
_entity.pdbx_description
1 polymer ?
#
loop_
_entity_poly.entity_id
_entity_poly.type
_entity_poly.pdbx_seq_one_letter_code
_entity_poly.pdbx_strand_id
1 'polypeptide(L)'
;MERWTRLDADTIEYVVTIDDPTTWTKPWTVKQELKKQSDAANRIYYEPRCHEGNFGLPALLRGARVAEQAFAEGRGPDPATLCIVINGCGGFVRGGFADEGPDADPFADPVR
;
A
#
# COMPACT_ATOMS: atom_id res chain seq x y z
N MET A 1 -17.47 14.49 20.42
CA MET A 1 -18.91 14.30 20.09
C MET A 1 -18.98 13.42 18.85
N GLU A 2 -19.83 12.40 18.87
CA GLU A 2 -19.96 11.43 17.76
C GLU A 2 -21.43 11.27 17.39
N ARG A 3 -21.76 11.31 16.09
CA ARG A 3 -23.14 11.22 15.57
C ARG A 3 -23.21 10.35 14.32
N TRP A 4 -24.22 9.50 14.29
CA TRP A 4 -24.58 8.65 13.16
C TRP A 4 -25.98 9.02 12.67
N THR A 5 -26.12 9.34 11.40
CA THR A 5 -27.41 9.72 10.79
C THR A 5 -27.65 8.86 9.56
N ARG A 6 -28.76 8.12 9.52
CA ARG A 6 -29.17 7.47 8.27
C ARG A 6 -29.74 8.53 7.33
N LEU A 7 -29.08 8.74 6.19
CA LEU A 7 -29.52 9.72 5.19
C LEU A 7 -30.58 9.13 4.26
N ASP A 8 -30.41 7.86 3.88
CA ASP A 8 -31.32 7.13 3.01
C ASP A 8 -31.22 5.60 3.24
N ALA A 9 -31.77 4.80 2.34
CA ALA A 9 -31.77 3.35 2.45
C ALA A 9 -30.35 2.74 2.45
N ASP A 10 -29.39 3.39 1.81
CA ASP A 10 -28.05 2.85 1.55
C ASP A 10 -26.92 3.76 2.05
N THR A 11 -27.21 4.91 2.68
CA THR A 11 -26.18 5.85 3.11
C THR A 11 -26.32 6.23 4.58
N ILE A 12 -25.21 6.16 5.31
CA ILE A 12 -25.09 6.65 6.68
C ILE A 12 -24.07 7.78 6.70
N GLU A 13 -24.45 8.92 7.27
CA GLU A 13 -23.53 10.00 7.62
C GLU A 13 -22.92 9.74 9.00
N TYR A 14 -21.60 9.75 9.05
CA TYR A 14 -20.80 9.73 10.25
C TYR A 14 -20.18 11.10 10.48
N VAL A 15 -20.42 11.70 11.64
CA VAL A 15 -19.80 12.97 12.05
C VAL A 15 -19.14 12.81 13.41
N VAL A 16 -17.85 13.14 13.49
CA VAL A 16 -17.08 13.10 14.74
C VAL A 16 -16.25 14.37 14.89
N THR A 17 -16.32 14.97 16.08
CA THR A 17 -15.42 16.05 16.49
C THR A 17 -14.34 15.48 17.39
N ILE A 18 -13.09 15.63 16.96
CA ILE A 18 -11.88 15.32 17.73
C ILE A 18 -11.53 16.57 18.53
N ASP A 19 -11.62 16.44 19.85
CA ASP A 19 -11.30 17.49 20.82
C ASP A 19 -10.27 16.92 21.80
N ASP A 20 -9.00 17.00 21.40
CA ASP A 20 -7.86 16.56 22.19
C ASP A 20 -6.74 17.62 22.12
N PRO A 21 -6.61 18.49 23.14
CA PRO A 21 -5.61 19.55 23.16
C PRO A 21 -4.19 19.03 23.44
N THR A 22 -4.02 17.77 23.82
CA THR A 22 -2.68 17.17 24.01
C THR A 22 -2.06 16.79 22.67
N THR A 23 -2.89 16.52 21.66
CA THR A 23 -2.47 16.14 20.31
C THR A 23 -2.63 17.28 19.31
N TRP A 24 -3.70 18.08 19.40
CA TRP A 24 -4.10 19.06 18.38
C TRP A 24 -4.19 20.48 18.92
N THR A 25 -3.85 21.48 18.07
CA THR A 25 -3.89 22.90 18.46
C THR A 25 -5.30 23.49 18.53
N LYS A 26 -6.29 22.81 17.94
CA LYS A 26 -7.71 23.16 18.00
C LYS A 26 -8.57 21.92 17.71
N PRO A 27 -9.81 21.88 18.24
CA PRO A 27 -10.76 20.84 17.86
C PRO A 27 -11.08 20.89 16.37
N TRP A 28 -11.32 19.73 15.77
CA TRP A 28 -11.66 19.62 14.36
C TRP A 28 -12.69 18.51 14.14
N THR A 29 -13.45 18.60 13.05
CA THR A 29 -14.58 17.71 12.78
C THR A 29 -14.39 16.97 11.46
N VAL A 30 -14.58 15.66 11.48
CA VAL A 30 -14.70 14.81 10.29
C VAL A 30 -16.17 14.60 10.00
N LYS A 31 -16.53 14.74 8.73
CA LYS A 31 -17.78 14.20 8.18
C LYS A 31 -17.43 13.18 7.11
N GLN A 32 -18.04 12.00 7.20
CA GLN A 32 -17.89 10.95 6.20
C GLN A 32 -19.25 10.32 5.89
N GLU A 33 -19.56 10.17 4.61
CA GLU A 33 -20.72 9.42 4.15
C GLU A 33 -20.28 8.00 3.78
N LEU A 34 -20.89 7.02 4.42
CA LEU A 34 -20.64 5.60 4.22
C LEU A 34 -21.79 5.04 3.39
N LYS A 35 -21.48 4.56 2.19
CA LYS A 35 -22.44 3.87 1.33
C LYS A 35 -22.44 2.38 1.62
N LYS A 36 -23.63 1.79 1.61
CA LYS A 36 -23.87 0.36 1.74
C LYS A 36 -23.13 -0.35 0.61
N GLN A 37 -22.35 -1.34 1.00
CA GLN A 37 -21.67 -2.21 0.05
C GLN A 37 -22.65 -3.27 -0.50
N SER A 38 -22.33 -3.87 -1.64
CA SER A 38 -23.20 -4.89 -2.24
C SER A 38 -23.25 -6.14 -1.36
N ASP A 39 -24.44 -6.73 -1.24
CA ASP A 39 -24.65 -8.01 -0.54
C ASP A 39 -24.16 -9.23 -1.36
N ALA A 40 -23.55 -9.00 -2.53
CA ALA A 40 -23.00 -10.07 -3.38
C ALA A 40 -21.79 -10.75 -2.72
N ALA A 41 -21.83 -12.07 -2.66
CA ALA A 41 -20.70 -12.88 -2.20
C ALA A 41 -19.48 -12.70 -3.13
N ASN A 42 -18.28 -12.73 -2.55
CA ASN A 42 -17.00 -12.63 -3.26
C ASN A 42 -16.81 -11.35 -4.09
N ARG A 43 -17.49 -10.24 -3.75
CA ARG A 43 -17.26 -8.97 -4.43
C ARG A 43 -15.88 -8.40 -4.07
N ILE A 44 -15.08 -8.11 -5.09
CA ILE A 44 -13.83 -7.38 -4.96
C ILE A 44 -14.14 -5.89 -4.88
N TYR A 45 -13.79 -5.26 -3.76
CA TYR A 45 -13.84 -3.81 -3.60
C TYR A 45 -12.49 -3.23 -3.98
N TYR A 46 -12.41 -2.58 -5.14
CA TYR A 46 -11.25 -1.77 -5.48
C TYR A 46 -11.24 -0.57 -4.54
N GLU A 47 -10.16 -0.38 -3.78
CA GLU A 47 -9.95 0.83 -2.98
C GLU A 47 -9.68 1.99 -3.94
N PRO A 48 -10.62 2.92 -4.17
CA PRO A 48 -10.40 4.00 -5.13
C PRO A 48 -9.64 5.17 -4.50
N ARG A 49 -9.27 5.08 -3.21
CA ARG A 49 -8.82 6.21 -2.40
C ARG A 49 -7.30 6.31 -2.27
N CYS A 50 -6.55 5.25 -2.55
CA CYS A 50 -5.11 5.35 -2.75
C CYS A 50 -4.83 5.74 -4.20
N HIS A 51 -5.00 7.02 -4.52
CA HIS A 51 -4.42 7.60 -5.74
C HIS A 51 -2.92 7.90 -5.52
N GLU A 52 -2.22 6.99 -4.84
CA GLU A 52 -0.78 7.04 -4.63
C GLU A 52 -0.04 6.35 -5.79
N GLY A 53 -0.69 6.33 -6.97
CA GLY A 53 -0.18 5.90 -8.26
C GLY A 53 0.45 4.51 -8.34
N ASN A 54 0.30 3.69 -7.28
CA ASN A 54 1.06 2.46 -7.07
C ASN A 54 2.57 2.62 -7.34
N PHE A 55 3.14 3.85 -7.25
CA PHE A 55 4.54 4.09 -7.61
C PHE A 55 5.53 3.52 -6.60
N GLY A 56 5.07 3.24 -5.39
CA GLY A 56 5.88 2.62 -4.34
C GLY A 56 6.49 1.31 -4.81
N LEU A 57 5.69 0.42 -5.40
CA LEU A 57 6.15 -0.90 -5.83
C LEU A 57 7.17 -0.83 -7.00
N PRO A 58 6.90 -0.15 -8.12
CA PRO A 58 7.88 0.05 -9.19
C PRO A 58 9.16 0.76 -8.73
N ALA A 59 9.07 1.77 -7.86
CA ALA A 59 10.24 2.50 -7.36
C ALA A 59 11.13 1.58 -6.52
N LEU A 60 10.53 0.74 -5.68
CA LEU A 60 11.25 -0.20 -4.81
C LEU A 60 11.87 -1.36 -5.61
N LEU A 61 11.19 -1.88 -6.64
CA LEU A 61 11.78 -2.84 -7.59
C LEU A 61 12.95 -2.21 -8.38
N ARG A 62 12.83 -0.96 -8.82
CA ARG A 62 13.92 -0.23 -9.48
C ARG A 62 15.12 -0.02 -8.55
N GLY A 63 14.87 0.36 -7.31
CA GLY A 63 15.92 0.53 -6.29
C GLY A 63 16.71 -0.76 -6.06
N ALA A 64 16.03 -1.91 -6.05
CA ALA A 64 16.68 -3.21 -5.93
C ALA A 64 17.67 -3.49 -7.07
N ARG A 65 17.26 -3.24 -8.33
CA ARG A 65 18.14 -3.41 -9.51
C ARG A 65 19.37 -2.49 -9.48
N VAL A 66 19.20 -1.26 -8.98
CA VAL A 66 20.34 -0.34 -8.79
C VAL A 66 21.31 -0.87 -7.73
N ALA A 67 20.81 -1.45 -6.65
CA ALA A 67 21.66 -2.06 -5.61
C ALA A 67 22.41 -3.29 -6.14
N GLU A 68 21.76 -4.15 -6.93
CA GLU A 68 22.41 -5.31 -7.59
C GLU A 68 23.52 -4.88 -8.55
N GLN A 69 23.27 -3.87 -9.38
CA GLN A 69 24.28 -3.32 -10.29
C GLN A 69 25.47 -2.73 -9.53
N ALA A 70 25.21 -1.94 -8.49
CA ALA A 70 26.27 -1.38 -7.66
C ALA A 70 27.14 -2.49 -7.07
N PHE A 71 26.54 -3.53 -6.49
CA PHE A 71 27.29 -4.65 -5.92
C PHE A 71 28.10 -5.42 -6.95
N ALA A 72 27.53 -5.70 -8.13
CA ALA A 72 28.24 -6.36 -9.24
C ALA A 72 29.47 -5.56 -9.73
N GLU A 73 29.42 -4.23 -9.60
CA GLU A 73 30.54 -3.32 -9.89
C GLU A 73 31.51 -3.15 -8.71
N GLY A 74 31.33 -3.90 -7.61
CA GLY A 74 32.14 -3.79 -6.39
C GLY A 74 31.83 -2.55 -5.56
N ARG A 75 30.68 -1.91 -5.78
CA ARG A 75 30.21 -0.71 -5.06
C ARG A 75 29.09 -1.08 -4.10
N GLY A 76 29.33 -0.89 -2.80
CA GLY A 76 28.31 -1.07 -1.77
C GLY A 76 28.14 -2.53 -1.28
N PRO A 77 27.23 -2.75 -0.32
CA PRO A 77 27.03 -4.05 0.32
C PRO A 77 26.27 -5.03 -0.59
N ASP A 78 26.39 -6.33 -0.30
CA ASP A 78 25.62 -7.38 -0.94
C ASP A 78 24.10 -7.14 -0.73
N PRO A 79 23.30 -6.99 -1.80
CA PRO A 79 21.85 -6.78 -1.72
C PRO A 79 21.12 -7.86 -0.91
N ALA A 80 21.65 -9.09 -0.87
CA ALA A 80 21.10 -10.18 -0.07
C ALA A 80 21.29 -9.98 1.46
N THR A 81 22.04 -8.96 1.87
CA THR A 81 22.24 -8.60 3.29
C THR A 81 21.39 -7.40 3.72
N LEU A 82 20.66 -6.78 2.79
CA LEU A 82 19.87 -5.58 3.06
C LEU A 82 18.50 -5.93 3.69
N CYS A 83 18.04 -5.11 4.64
CA CYS A 83 16.70 -5.23 5.24
C CYS A 83 15.78 -4.12 4.70
N ILE A 84 15.50 -4.17 3.39
CA ILE A 84 14.79 -3.13 2.63
C ILE A 84 13.33 -3.47 2.29
N VAL A 85 12.89 -4.69 2.61
CA VAL A 85 11.49 -5.13 2.52
C VAL A 85 10.88 -5.08 3.93
N ILE A 86 9.60 -4.69 4.01
CA ILE A 86 8.85 -4.60 5.27
C ILE A 86 9.05 -5.90 6.07
N ASN A 87 9.81 -5.80 7.17
CA ASN A 87 10.14 -6.88 8.11
C ASN A 87 10.95 -8.08 7.55
N GLY A 88 11.72 -7.92 6.47
CA GLY A 88 12.59 -8.98 5.92
C GLY A 88 14.03 -8.53 5.70
N CYS A 89 15.00 -9.36 6.12
CA CYS A 89 16.41 -9.22 5.75
C CYS A 89 16.73 -10.23 4.65
N GLY A 90 17.40 -9.79 3.59
CA GLY A 90 17.55 -10.60 2.37
C GLY A 90 17.41 -9.85 1.05
N GLY A 91 17.10 -8.55 1.09
CA GLY A 91 16.72 -7.78 -0.09
C GLY A 91 15.51 -8.37 -0.83
N PHE A 92 15.33 -7.98 -2.08
CA PHE A 92 14.35 -8.64 -2.97
C PHE A 92 14.79 -10.04 -3.39
N VAL A 93 16.08 -10.34 -3.31
CA VAL A 93 16.71 -11.62 -3.67
C VAL A 93 16.22 -12.78 -2.79
N ARG A 94 16.02 -12.55 -1.48
CA ARG A 94 15.50 -13.58 -0.55
C ARG A 94 14.11 -13.28 0.01
N GLY A 95 13.53 -12.14 -0.35
CA GLY A 95 12.23 -11.66 0.13
C GLY A 95 11.01 -12.29 -0.55
N GLY A 96 11.18 -13.18 -1.53
CA GLY A 96 10.10 -13.99 -2.11
C GLY A 96 9.65 -13.63 -3.53
N PHE A 97 10.46 -12.89 -4.29
CA PHE A 97 10.28 -12.80 -5.76
C PHE A 97 11.35 -13.69 -6.40
N ALA A 98 10.94 -14.60 -7.29
CA ALA A 98 11.87 -15.55 -7.88
C ALA A 98 12.95 -14.81 -8.70
N ASP A 99 14.23 -15.14 -8.48
CA ASP A 99 15.34 -14.57 -9.26
C ASP A 99 15.37 -15.09 -10.71
N GLU A 100 14.65 -16.18 -10.98
CA GLU A 100 14.56 -16.85 -12.28
C GLU A 100 13.16 -17.45 -12.51
N GLY A 101 12.78 -17.63 -13.79
CA GLY A 101 11.51 -18.23 -14.18
C GLY A 101 10.39 -17.23 -14.54
N PRO A 102 9.21 -17.74 -14.94
CA PRO A 102 8.11 -16.92 -15.47
C PRO A 102 7.52 -15.92 -14.45
N ASP A 103 7.75 -16.14 -13.16
CA ASP A 103 7.30 -15.26 -12.08
C ASP A 103 8.34 -14.18 -11.70
N ALA A 104 9.51 -14.16 -12.35
CA ALA A 104 10.61 -13.23 -12.06
C ALA A 104 10.40 -11.82 -12.66
N ASP A 105 9.51 -11.70 -13.66
CA ASP A 105 9.15 -10.43 -14.29
C ASP A 105 7.63 -10.20 -14.22
N PRO A 106 7.13 -9.44 -13.24
CA PRO A 106 5.69 -9.16 -13.12
C PRO A 106 5.15 -8.26 -14.24
N PHE A 107 6.00 -7.82 -15.18
CA PHE A 107 5.62 -7.08 -16.39
C PHE A 107 5.75 -7.91 -17.67
N ALA A 108 6.20 -9.17 -17.59
CA ALA A 108 6.16 -10.08 -18.72
C ALA A 108 4.71 -10.50 -18.99
N ASP A 109 4.23 -10.20 -20.20
CA ASP A 109 2.89 -10.52 -20.68
C ASP A 109 2.62 -12.04 -20.56
N PRO A 110 1.58 -12.49 -19.83
CA PRO A 110 1.27 -13.91 -19.67
C PRO A 110 0.72 -14.58 -20.93
N VAL A 111 0.57 -13.85 -22.06
CA VAL A 111 0.00 -14.35 -23.32
C VAL A 111 1.06 -14.53 -24.41
N ARG A 112 2.13 -15.27 -24.11
CA ARG A 112 2.99 -15.85 -25.15
C ARG A 112 3.41 -17.27 -24.85
#